data_AF-A0A6A8QP68-F1
#
_entry.id   AF-A0A6A8QP68-F1
#
_cell.length_a   1.000
_cell.length_b   1.000
_cell.length_c   1.000
_cell.angle_alpha   90.00
_cell.angle_beta   90.00
_cell.angle_gamma   90.00
#
_symmetry.space_group_name_H-M   'P 1'
#
loop_
_entity.id
_entity.type
_entity.pdbx_description
1 polymer ?
#
loop_
_entity_poly.entity_id
_entity_poly.type
_entity_poly.pdbx_seq_one_letter_code
_entity_poly.pdbx_strand_id
1 'polypeptide(L)'
;MKHALLAVLAVAFLALWGAPSPVHAAGNDLGMEDADQESTQKIRQANAECLSCHTSTDNPQPVAAPRASGPSGGKTAEDDAKDERKARRMQLVIDGGHYSGSVHADMSCKDCHGEPHTAQSKSSPPTACPSCHRPQRGTIVPEVARSVHGKDKLPAFTCYSCHDPHNVRKARSLGAERNIAARDNMMCRSCHDDDARYALMTDKPRPDLLKAHRWQPNPEMHWAAVRCIDCHTPEKTGAQPSHEILPKDKAARLCVDCHSTNASLLTRLYRHEIGEQRVNAAGFINAYILTQAYVVGVTRNQYLDWASLILLVVVIGGLAGHGLLRYVGHLARKGRK
;
A
#
# COMPACT_ATOMS: atom_id res chain seq x y z
N MET A 1 -28.32 -34.80 44.95
CA MET A 1 -27.29 -34.61 43.89
C MET A 1 -27.79 -33.90 42.62
N LYS A 2 -28.98 -33.27 42.59
CA LYS A 2 -29.48 -32.53 41.42
C LYS A 2 -29.46 -30.99 41.55
N HIS A 3 -29.10 -30.46 42.72
CA HIS A 3 -29.07 -29.00 42.96
C HIS A 3 -27.66 -28.39 42.98
N ALA A 4 -26.59 -29.20 42.93
CA ALA A 4 -25.22 -28.70 42.89
C ALA A 4 -24.72 -28.40 41.46
N LEU A 5 -25.35 -28.95 40.43
CA LEU A 5 -24.92 -28.79 39.03
C LEU A 5 -25.44 -27.49 38.37
N LEU A 6 -26.55 -26.93 38.89
CA LEU A 6 -27.16 -25.71 38.35
C LEU A 6 -26.47 -24.43 38.82
N ALA A 7 -25.77 -24.45 39.96
CA ALA A 7 -25.04 -23.28 40.46
C ALA A 7 -23.71 -23.03 39.72
N VAL A 8 -23.07 -24.08 39.18
CA VAL A 8 -21.81 -23.95 38.42
C VAL A 8 -22.06 -23.38 37.00
N LEU A 9 -23.23 -23.64 36.41
CA LEU A 9 -23.60 -23.12 35.10
C LEU A 9 -24.01 -21.63 35.11
N ALA A 10 -24.46 -21.10 36.26
CA ALA A 10 -24.86 -19.69 36.37
C ALA A 10 -23.67 -18.73 36.53
N VAL A 11 -22.55 -19.18 37.11
CA VAL A 11 -21.33 -18.36 37.27
C VAL A 11 -20.47 -18.36 35.99
N ALA A 12 -20.58 -19.39 35.15
CA ALA A 12 -19.89 -19.44 33.86
C ALA A 12 -20.53 -18.55 32.77
N PHE A 13 -21.78 -18.11 32.95
CA PHE A 13 -22.51 -17.29 31.96
C PHE A 13 -22.27 -15.78 32.11
N LEU A 14 -21.74 -15.32 33.25
CA LEU A 14 -21.46 -13.89 33.50
C LEU A 14 -20.01 -13.48 33.23
N ALA A 15 -19.11 -14.43 32.91
CA ALA A 15 -17.72 -14.16 32.57
C ALA A 15 -17.48 -13.98 31.04
N LEU A 16 -18.52 -14.08 30.21
CA LEU A 16 -18.45 -13.99 28.74
C LEU A 16 -18.81 -12.61 28.17
N TRP A 17 -19.15 -11.65 29.03
CA TRP A 17 -19.40 -10.26 28.62
C TRP A 17 -18.27 -9.38 29.16
N GLY A 18 -17.08 -9.56 28.58
CA GLY A 18 -16.02 -8.58 28.70
C GLY A 18 -16.52 -7.26 28.14
N ALA A 19 -16.59 -6.23 28.97
CA ALA A 19 -16.90 -4.87 28.53
C ALA A 19 -15.96 -4.47 27.38
N PRO A 20 -16.45 -3.82 26.32
CA PRO A 20 -15.59 -3.32 25.27
C PRO A 20 -14.57 -2.37 25.92
N SER A 21 -13.30 -2.76 25.88
CA SER A 21 -12.23 -1.85 26.27
C SER A 21 -12.31 -0.62 25.38
N PRO A 22 -12.21 0.59 25.93
CA PRO A 22 -12.15 1.79 25.10
C PRO A 22 -10.97 1.63 24.15
N VAL A 23 -11.27 1.62 22.86
CA VAL A 23 -10.29 1.74 21.78
C VAL A 23 -9.53 3.03 22.08
N HIS A 24 -8.37 2.91 22.70
CA HIS A 24 -7.41 3.99 22.71
C HIS A 24 -7.05 4.19 21.25
N ALA A 25 -7.40 5.35 20.71
CA ALA A 25 -6.93 5.80 19.42
C ALA A 25 -5.43 5.52 19.37
N ALA A 26 -5.01 4.62 18.48
CA ALA A 26 -3.60 4.36 18.26
C ALA A 26 -2.95 5.72 17.99
N GLY A 27 -1.99 6.09 18.86
CA GLY A 27 -1.18 7.29 18.68
C GLY A 27 -0.62 7.31 17.26
N ASN A 28 -0.32 8.51 16.75
CA ASN A 28 0.27 8.63 15.43
C ASN A 28 1.47 7.68 15.27
N ASP A 29 1.57 7.02 14.11
CA ASP A 29 2.58 5.98 13.79
C ASP A 29 4.05 6.47 13.88
N LEU A 30 4.26 7.73 14.29
CA LEU A 30 5.55 8.40 14.39
C LEU A 30 5.84 8.97 15.79
N GLY A 31 4.93 8.85 16.77
CA GLY A 31 5.14 9.32 18.15
C GLY A 31 5.40 10.82 18.28
N MET A 32 4.79 11.64 17.43
CA MET A 32 4.93 13.10 17.43
C MET A 32 3.68 13.73 18.03
N GLU A 33 3.75 14.58 19.05
CA GLU A 33 2.55 15.30 19.53
C GLU A 33 1.92 16.12 18.39
N ASP A 34 0.58 16.10 18.31
CA ASP A 34 -0.13 16.91 17.32
C ASP A 34 0.13 18.40 17.62
N ALA A 35 0.49 19.17 16.59
CA ALA A 35 0.74 20.61 16.75
C ALA A 35 -0.51 21.32 17.28
N ASP A 36 -0.32 22.36 18.10
CA ASP A 36 -1.45 23.15 18.59
C ASP A 36 -2.22 23.80 17.41
N GLN A 37 -3.54 23.92 17.56
CA GLN A 37 -4.40 24.37 16.46
C GLN A 37 -4.13 25.81 16.03
N GLU A 38 -3.69 26.65 16.97
CA GLU A 38 -3.39 28.06 16.72
C GLU A 38 -2.12 28.21 15.87
N SER A 39 -1.05 27.46 16.17
CA SER A 39 0.18 27.44 15.37
C SER A 39 -0.05 26.86 13.98
N THR A 40 -0.86 25.80 13.88
CA THR A 40 -1.25 25.19 12.60
C THR A 40 -1.97 26.20 11.69
N GLN A 41 -2.89 26.99 12.25
CA GLN A 41 -3.62 28.01 11.49
C GLN A 41 -2.70 29.11 10.97
N LYS A 42 -1.75 29.57 11.79
CA LYS A 42 -0.74 30.58 11.39
C LYS A 42 0.14 30.06 10.24
N ILE A 43 0.57 28.80 10.30
CA ILE A 43 1.34 28.17 9.22
C ILE A 43 0.53 28.11 7.92
N ARG A 44 -0.73 27.69 7.98
CA ARG A 44 -1.60 27.64 6.79
C ARG A 44 -1.82 29.02 6.16
N GLN A 45 -1.97 30.07 6.98
CA GLN A 45 -2.07 31.44 6.49
C GLN A 45 -0.80 31.88 5.77
N ALA A 46 0.38 31.61 6.35
CA ALA A 46 1.65 31.91 5.70
C ALA A 46 1.84 31.11 4.38
N ASN A 47 1.44 29.84 4.36
CA ASN A 47 1.47 29.02 3.14
C ASN A 47 0.51 29.56 2.06
N ALA A 48 -0.62 30.15 2.44
CA ALA A 48 -1.58 30.74 1.49
C ALA A 48 -0.96 31.87 0.66
N GLU A 49 -0.01 32.63 1.21
CA GLU A 49 0.74 33.65 0.47
C GLU A 49 1.54 33.02 -0.68
N CYS A 50 2.22 31.90 -0.42
CA CYS A 50 2.95 31.15 -1.45
C CYS A 50 1.98 30.55 -2.48
N LEU A 51 0.91 29.92 -2.01
CA LEU A 51 -0.10 29.28 -2.85
C LEU A 51 -0.83 30.26 -3.76
N SER A 52 -0.96 31.54 -3.37
CA SER A 52 -1.58 32.58 -4.22
C SER A 52 -0.92 32.71 -5.60
N CYS A 53 0.36 32.35 -5.71
CA CYS A 53 1.14 32.45 -6.93
C CYS A 53 1.64 31.09 -7.48
N HIS A 54 1.70 30.07 -6.61
CA HIS A 54 2.23 28.73 -6.87
C HIS A 54 1.17 27.62 -6.89
N THR A 55 -0.12 27.96 -6.98
CA THR A 55 -1.21 27.00 -7.18
C THR A 55 -1.78 27.06 -8.60
N SER A 56 -2.19 25.93 -9.16
CA SER A 56 -3.09 25.89 -10.32
C SER A 56 -4.49 25.59 -9.83
N THR A 57 -5.46 26.44 -10.15
CA THR A 57 -6.89 26.12 -10.03
C THR A 57 -7.36 25.15 -11.12
N ASP A 58 -6.55 24.97 -12.16
CA ASP A 58 -6.80 24.07 -13.28
C ASP A 58 -5.87 22.85 -13.20
N ASN A 59 -6.46 21.70 -12.82
CA ASN A 59 -5.94 20.33 -12.80
C ASN A 59 -4.55 20.12 -13.49
N PRO A 60 -3.44 20.00 -12.73
CA PRO A 60 -2.15 19.71 -13.30
C PRO A 60 -2.04 18.19 -13.49
N GLN A 61 -2.45 17.70 -14.65
CA GLN A 61 -1.76 16.53 -15.19
C GLN A 61 -0.25 16.86 -15.19
N PRO A 62 0.64 15.88 -14.92
CA PRO A 62 2.07 16.12 -15.01
C PRO A 62 2.33 16.68 -16.42
N VAL A 63 2.60 17.98 -16.49
CA VAL A 63 2.91 18.61 -17.76
C VAL A 63 4.18 17.91 -18.23
N ALA A 64 4.03 17.14 -19.31
CA ALA A 64 5.16 16.54 -20.01
C ALA A 64 6.23 17.62 -20.08
N ALA A 65 7.48 17.26 -19.75
CA ALA A 65 8.62 18.15 -19.88
C ALA A 65 8.46 18.92 -21.19
N PRO A 66 8.58 20.26 -21.19
CA PRO A 66 8.36 21.04 -22.40
C PRO A 66 9.21 20.39 -23.48
N ARG A 67 8.55 19.82 -24.50
CA ARG A 67 9.27 19.29 -25.66
C ARG A 67 10.18 20.42 -26.08
N ALA A 68 11.49 20.15 -26.17
CA ALA A 68 12.43 21.10 -26.73
C ALA A 68 11.78 21.60 -28.03
N SER A 69 11.38 22.87 -28.04
CA SER A 69 10.73 23.48 -29.18
C SER A 69 11.74 23.40 -30.30
N GLY A 70 11.59 22.42 -31.19
CA GLY A 70 12.18 22.49 -32.51
C GLY A 70 11.76 23.82 -33.15
N PRO A 71 12.58 24.38 -34.05
CA PRO A 71 12.39 25.75 -34.51
C PRO A 71 11.02 25.89 -35.19
N SER A 72 10.04 26.42 -34.45
CA SER A 72 8.75 26.80 -35.02
C SER A 72 8.95 28.17 -35.65
N GLY A 73 8.98 28.21 -36.99
CA GLY A 73 9.15 29.45 -37.73
C GLY A 73 8.12 30.51 -37.30
N GLY A 74 8.61 31.71 -37.00
CA GLY A 74 7.78 32.92 -36.82
C GLY A 74 7.70 33.51 -35.41
N LYS A 75 8.37 32.95 -34.39
CA LYS A 75 8.40 33.53 -33.03
C LYS A 75 9.57 34.49 -32.83
N THR A 76 9.36 35.54 -32.03
CA THR A 76 10.45 36.44 -31.62
C THR A 76 11.19 35.86 -30.41
N ALA A 77 12.43 36.28 -30.18
CA ALA A 77 13.20 35.90 -28.99
C ALA A 77 12.50 36.28 -27.68
N GLU A 78 11.61 37.28 -27.70
CA GLU A 78 10.81 37.66 -26.54
C GLU A 78 9.65 36.68 -26.27
N ASP A 79 9.07 36.12 -27.32
CA ASP A 79 8.02 35.09 -27.23
C ASP A 79 8.58 33.78 -26.70
N ASP A 80 9.77 33.38 -27.18
CA ASP A 80 10.48 32.20 -26.67
C ASP A 80 10.85 32.38 -25.19
N ALA A 81 11.32 33.57 -24.80
CA ALA A 81 11.62 33.87 -23.40
C ALA A 81 10.35 33.92 -22.52
N LYS A 82 9.20 34.32 -23.05
CA LYS A 82 7.90 34.25 -22.35
C LYS A 82 7.45 32.80 -22.17
N ASP A 83 7.57 31.98 -23.20
CA ASP A 83 7.23 30.56 -23.17
C ASP A 83 8.13 29.78 -22.20
N GLU A 84 9.43 30.07 -22.16
CA GLU A 84 10.36 29.51 -21.17
C GLU A 84 10.02 29.94 -19.73
N ARG A 85 9.70 31.23 -19.51
CA ARG A 85 9.27 31.71 -18.19
C ARG A 85 7.97 31.04 -17.75
N LYS A 86 7.02 30.85 -18.67
CA LYS A 86 5.76 30.16 -18.43
C LYS A 86 5.99 28.68 -18.12
N ALA A 87 6.84 27.98 -18.88
CA ALA A 87 7.18 26.59 -18.65
C ALA A 87 7.92 26.38 -17.32
N ARG A 88 8.87 27.26 -16.97
CA ARG A 88 9.54 27.26 -15.65
C ARG A 88 8.58 27.58 -14.51
N ARG A 89 7.59 28.46 -14.73
CA ARG A 89 6.53 28.72 -13.75
C ARG A 89 5.63 27.50 -13.56
N MET A 90 5.26 26.79 -14.63
CA MET A 90 4.47 25.56 -14.58
C MET A 90 5.21 24.41 -13.86
N GLN A 91 6.54 24.42 -13.81
CA GLN A 91 7.35 23.49 -13.01
C GLN A 91 7.33 23.79 -11.49
N LEU A 92 6.80 24.95 -11.08
CA LEU A 92 6.75 25.42 -9.69
C LEU A 92 5.31 25.54 -9.18
N VAL A 93 4.35 24.94 -9.88
CA VAL A 93 2.94 24.99 -9.54
C VAL A 93 2.50 23.66 -8.95
N ILE A 94 1.84 23.72 -7.80
CA ILE A 94 1.27 22.56 -7.13
C ILE A 94 -0.26 22.65 -7.14
N ASP A 95 -0.94 21.52 -7.02
CA ASP A 95 -2.38 21.51 -6.82
C ASP A 95 -2.70 21.85 -5.36
N GLY A 96 -3.27 23.03 -5.11
CA GLY A 96 -3.60 23.47 -3.76
C GLY A 96 -4.63 22.57 -3.05
N GLY A 97 -5.52 21.93 -3.80
CA GLY A 97 -6.46 20.94 -3.29
C GLY A 97 -5.74 19.69 -2.79
N HIS A 98 -4.86 19.10 -3.60
CA HIS A 98 -4.04 17.96 -3.20
C HIS A 98 -3.10 18.31 -2.03
N TYR A 99 -2.49 19.49 -2.05
CA TYR A 99 -1.61 19.93 -0.96
C TYR A 99 -2.36 20.04 0.37
N SER A 100 -3.58 20.57 0.38
CA SER A 100 -4.37 20.66 1.61
C SER A 100 -4.64 19.31 2.28
N GLY A 101 -4.66 18.22 1.49
CA GLY A 101 -4.80 16.85 1.97
C GLY A 101 -3.49 16.14 2.30
N SER A 102 -2.34 16.76 2.05
CA SER A 102 -1.02 16.20 2.31
C SER A 102 -0.71 16.18 3.81
N VAL A 103 0.11 15.22 4.25
CA VAL A 103 0.62 15.19 5.63
C VAL A 103 1.59 16.34 5.94
N HIS A 104 2.06 17.05 4.91
CA HIS A 104 2.90 18.23 5.05
C HIS A 104 2.12 19.55 4.90
N ALA A 105 0.78 19.51 4.83
CA ALA A 105 -0.05 20.73 4.70
C ALA A 105 0.14 21.71 5.87
N ASP A 106 0.50 21.16 7.03
CA ASP A 106 0.69 21.88 8.30
C ASP A 106 2.16 22.25 8.56
N MET A 107 3.04 22.09 7.56
CA MET A 107 4.44 22.50 7.60
C MET A 107 4.62 23.77 6.77
N SER A 108 5.49 24.70 7.20
CA SER A 108 5.76 25.90 6.41
C SER A 108 6.48 25.54 5.12
N CYS A 109 6.08 26.15 3.99
CA CYS A 109 6.79 25.97 2.72
C CYS A 109 8.30 26.28 2.85
N LYS A 110 8.64 27.25 3.72
CA LYS A 110 10.03 27.68 3.97
C LYS A 110 10.86 26.65 4.73
N ASP A 111 10.24 25.73 5.47
CA ASP A 111 10.98 24.65 6.16
C ASP A 111 11.64 23.70 5.15
N CYS A 112 11.01 23.55 3.98
CA CYS A 112 11.53 22.74 2.88
C CYS A 112 12.32 23.59 1.87
N HIS A 113 11.80 24.75 1.47
CA HIS A 113 12.36 25.54 0.37
C HIS A 113 13.34 26.64 0.82
N GLY A 114 13.52 26.86 2.12
CA GLY A 114 14.24 28.00 2.65
C GLY A 114 13.54 29.31 2.33
N GLU A 115 14.31 30.41 2.30
CA GLU A 115 13.75 31.72 1.95
C GLU A 115 13.57 31.84 0.41
N PRO A 116 12.32 31.90 -0.08
CA PRO A 116 12.04 31.88 -1.52
C PRO A 116 12.31 33.26 -2.17
N HIS A 117 12.28 33.30 -3.50
CA HIS A 117 12.42 34.52 -4.31
C HIS A 117 13.73 35.32 -4.11
N THR A 118 14.77 34.66 -3.62
CA THR A 118 16.12 35.21 -3.58
C THR A 118 16.91 34.80 -4.83
N ALA A 119 18.03 35.48 -5.12
CA ALA A 119 18.89 35.05 -6.24
C ALA A 119 19.39 33.60 -6.05
N GLN A 120 19.62 33.18 -4.80
CA GLN A 120 20.08 31.83 -4.43
C GLN A 120 18.97 30.79 -4.45
N SER A 121 17.70 31.17 -4.24
CA SER A 121 16.58 30.21 -4.20
C SER A 121 16.36 29.46 -5.52
N LYS A 122 16.90 29.96 -6.64
CA LYS A 122 16.84 29.30 -7.95
C LYS A 122 17.71 28.04 -8.05
N SER A 123 18.71 27.92 -7.18
CA SER A 123 19.70 26.84 -7.20
C SER A 123 19.72 26.01 -5.90
N SER A 124 19.00 26.45 -4.87
CA SER A 124 18.92 25.73 -3.60
C SER A 124 18.00 24.51 -3.73
N PRO A 125 18.50 23.28 -3.53
CA PRO A 125 17.64 22.12 -3.43
C PRO A 125 16.76 22.24 -2.17
N PRO A 126 15.56 21.66 -2.19
CA PRO A 126 14.76 21.56 -0.98
C PRO A 126 15.51 20.78 0.10
N THR A 127 15.18 21.06 1.36
CA THR A 127 15.66 20.34 2.54
C THR A 127 15.52 18.83 2.31
N ALA A 128 16.63 18.10 2.43
CA ALA A 128 16.63 16.66 2.17
C ALA A 128 15.74 15.93 3.18
N CYS A 129 14.80 15.10 2.72
CA CYS A 129 13.82 14.40 3.56
C CYS A 129 14.40 13.72 4.81
N PRO A 130 15.57 13.04 4.75
CA PRO A 130 16.13 12.41 5.94
C PRO A 130 16.45 13.41 7.06
N SER A 131 16.67 14.71 6.77
CA SER A 131 16.91 15.76 7.77
C SER A 131 15.88 15.72 8.92
N CYS A 132 14.60 15.54 8.57
CA CYS A 132 13.46 15.44 9.48
C CYS A 132 13.00 13.99 9.70
N HIS A 133 13.04 13.14 8.66
CA HIS A 133 12.71 11.71 8.75
C HIS A 133 13.90 10.91 9.34
N ARG A 134 14.26 11.19 10.60
CA ARG A 134 15.43 10.63 11.28
C ARG A 134 15.35 9.13 11.53
N PRO A 135 14.24 8.56 12.05
CA PRO A 135 14.11 7.10 12.19
C PRO A 135 14.31 6.33 10.88
N GLN A 136 13.97 6.97 9.76
CA GLN A 136 14.07 6.42 8.42
C GLN A 136 15.51 6.44 7.86
N ARG A 137 16.42 7.28 8.39
CA ARG A 137 17.82 7.33 7.92
C ARG A 137 18.55 5.99 8.06
N GLY A 138 18.39 5.31 9.19
CA GLY A 138 19.10 4.06 9.48
C GLY A 138 18.56 2.84 8.75
N THR A 139 17.38 2.96 8.11
CA THR A 139 16.66 1.82 7.52
C THR A 139 16.31 2.05 6.06
N ILE A 140 15.51 3.08 5.77
CA ILE A 140 15.01 3.39 4.42
C ILE A 140 16.12 3.81 3.47
N VAL A 141 17.04 4.69 3.89
CA VAL A 141 18.12 5.17 3.00
C VAL A 141 18.99 4.00 2.50
N PRO A 142 19.46 3.08 3.37
CA PRO A 142 20.13 1.86 2.92
C PRO A 142 19.27 0.96 2.02
N GLU A 143 17.97 0.81 2.29
CA GLU A 143 17.06 0.01 1.47
C GLU A 143 16.93 0.57 0.05
N VAL A 144 16.73 1.88 -0.08
CA VAL A 144 16.69 2.56 -1.39
C VAL A 144 18.03 2.38 -2.11
N ALA A 145 19.15 2.54 -1.42
CA ALA A 145 20.48 2.34 -2.02
C ALA A 145 20.69 0.91 -2.54
N ARG A 146 20.09 -0.11 -1.89
CA ARG A 146 20.12 -1.51 -2.36
C ARG A 146 19.09 -1.84 -3.44
N SER A 147 18.07 -1.00 -3.62
CA SER A 147 17.05 -1.20 -4.64
C SER A 147 17.63 -1.12 -6.07
N VAL A 148 16.87 -1.60 -7.05
CA VAL A 148 17.22 -1.42 -8.48
C VAL A 148 17.39 0.05 -8.86
N HIS A 149 16.61 0.96 -8.27
CA HIS A 149 16.70 2.40 -8.55
C HIS A 149 17.94 3.05 -7.91
N GLY A 150 18.38 2.55 -6.75
CA GLY A 150 19.61 3.01 -6.11
C GLY A 150 20.88 2.46 -6.77
N LYS A 151 20.86 1.19 -7.19
CA LYS A 151 22.01 0.51 -7.81
C LYS A 151 22.37 1.04 -9.19
N ASP A 152 21.37 1.41 -9.99
CA ASP A 152 21.57 1.95 -11.35
C ASP A 152 22.13 3.40 -11.30
N LYS A 153 22.32 3.98 -10.11
CA LYS A 153 22.87 5.34 -9.89
C LYS A 153 22.17 6.39 -10.76
N LEU A 154 20.85 6.30 -10.85
CA LEU A 154 20.01 7.21 -11.62
C LEU A 154 20.22 8.65 -11.09
N PRO A 155 20.82 9.57 -11.87
CA PRO A 155 21.30 10.85 -11.36
C PRO A 155 20.22 11.74 -10.71
N ALA A 156 18.96 11.56 -11.11
CA ALA A 156 17.81 12.34 -10.64
C ALA A 156 16.89 11.57 -9.67
N PHE A 157 17.22 10.33 -9.30
CA PHE A 157 16.35 9.52 -8.44
C PHE A 157 16.52 9.90 -6.96
N THR A 158 15.42 10.24 -6.32
CA THR A 158 15.37 10.73 -4.94
C THR A 158 14.11 10.21 -4.23
N CYS A 159 13.93 10.57 -2.94
CA CYS A 159 12.71 10.25 -2.21
C CYS A 159 11.43 10.79 -2.89
N TYR A 160 11.52 11.96 -3.53
CA TYR A 160 10.37 12.57 -4.23
C TYR A 160 10.09 11.96 -5.60
N SER A 161 10.96 11.08 -6.11
CA SER A 161 10.68 10.31 -7.33
C SER A 161 9.50 9.35 -7.14
N CYS A 162 9.28 8.88 -5.91
CA CYS A 162 8.10 8.07 -5.54
C CYS A 162 7.10 8.90 -4.73
N HIS A 163 7.55 9.63 -3.71
CA HIS A 163 6.67 10.33 -2.78
C HIS A 163 6.71 11.84 -2.98
N ASP A 164 5.72 12.38 -3.70
CA ASP A 164 5.55 13.84 -3.78
C ASP A 164 5.20 14.42 -2.39
N PRO A 165 6.07 15.25 -1.78
CA PRO A 165 5.81 15.83 -0.47
C PRO A 165 4.57 16.73 -0.45
N HIS A 166 4.15 17.26 -1.61
CA HIS A 166 2.95 18.08 -1.73
C HIS A 166 1.66 17.26 -1.91
N ASN A 167 1.74 15.93 -2.02
CA ASN A 167 0.57 15.07 -2.23
C ASN A 167 0.65 13.75 -1.45
N VAL A 168 1.54 13.68 -0.45
CA VAL A 168 1.69 12.48 0.37
C VAL A 168 0.58 12.40 1.41
N ARG A 169 -0.22 11.33 1.39
CA ARG A 169 -1.38 11.14 2.27
C ARG A 169 -1.20 9.92 3.16
N LYS A 170 -1.74 9.95 4.38
CA LYS A 170 -1.81 8.76 5.26
C LYS A 170 -2.69 7.70 4.60
N ALA A 171 -2.25 6.44 4.57
CA ALA A 171 -3.00 5.34 3.93
C ALA A 171 -4.46 5.26 4.42
N ARG A 172 -4.66 5.33 5.74
CA ARG A 172 -6.00 5.34 6.38
C ARG A 172 -6.96 6.43 5.88
N SER A 173 -6.44 7.53 5.33
CA SER A 173 -7.28 8.63 4.80
C SER A 173 -7.81 8.36 3.38
N LEU A 174 -7.40 7.26 2.76
CA LEU A 174 -7.80 6.87 1.40
C LEU A 174 -9.01 5.92 1.39
N GLY A 175 -9.44 5.44 2.56
CA GLY A 175 -10.55 4.50 2.70
C GLY A 175 -10.16 3.11 2.19
N ALA A 176 -10.97 2.54 1.30
CA ALA A 176 -10.80 1.17 0.79
C ALA A 176 -9.40 0.89 0.24
N GLU A 177 -8.92 -0.35 0.39
CA GLU A 177 -7.55 -0.76 0.05
C GLU A 177 -7.26 -0.62 -1.44
N ARG A 178 -8.27 -0.76 -2.29
CA ARG A 178 -8.13 -0.49 -3.73
C ARG A 178 -7.68 0.95 -4.01
N ASN A 179 -8.09 1.91 -3.17
CA ASN A 179 -7.67 3.31 -3.32
C ASN A 179 -6.21 3.48 -2.86
N ILE A 180 -5.81 2.77 -1.81
CA ILE A 180 -4.40 2.70 -1.38
C ILE A 180 -3.56 2.08 -2.49
N ALA A 181 -4.00 0.95 -3.06
CA ALA A 181 -3.33 0.26 -4.15
C ALA A 181 -3.20 1.13 -5.39
N ALA A 182 -4.28 1.75 -5.84
CA ALA A 182 -4.28 2.65 -6.99
C ALA A 182 -3.32 3.83 -6.80
N ARG A 183 -3.35 4.47 -5.62
CA ARG A 183 -2.46 5.59 -5.30
C ARG A 183 -1.00 5.17 -5.25
N ASP A 184 -0.69 4.09 -4.55
CA ASP A 184 0.69 3.63 -4.40
C ASP A 184 1.26 3.14 -5.74
N ASN A 185 0.44 2.48 -6.57
CA ASN A 185 0.84 2.04 -7.91
C ASN A 185 1.05 3.21 -8.87
N MET A 186 0.30 4.31 -8.71
CA MET A 186 0.48 5.52 -9.52
C MET A 186 1.92 6.04 -9.44
N MET A 187 2.58 5.92 -8.29
CA MET A 187 3.97 6.35 -8.13
C MET A 187 4.90 5.59 -9.10
N CYS A 188 4.74 4.27 -9.19
CA CYS A 188 5.49 3.43 -10.11
C CYS A 188 5.08 3.71 -11.57
N ARG A 189 3.78 3.74 -11.84
CA ARG A 189 3.22 3.92 -13.19
C ARG A 189 3.52 5.30 -13.76
N SER A 190 3.75 6.32 -12.93
CA SER A 190 4.11 7.66 -13.39
C SER A 190 5.31 7.66 -14.34
N CYS A 191 6.29 6.77 -14.12
CA CYS A 191 7.40 6.52 -15.05
C CYS A 191 7.21 5.23 -15.85
N HIS A 192 6.67 4.17 -15.25
CA HIS A 192 6.59 2.86 -15.89
C HIS A 192 5.46 2.71 -16.92
N ASP A 193 4.60 3.72 -17.08
CA ASP A 193 3.64 3.87 -18.18
C ASP A 193 3.85 5.10 -19.07
N ASP A 194 4.91 5.88 -18.81
CA ASP A 194 5.20 7.11 -19.55
C ASP A 194 6.62 7.05 -20.12
N ASP A 195 6.73 6.87 -21.44
CA ASP A 195 8.03 6.80 -22.13
C ASP A 195 8.85 8.09 -21.97
N ALA A 196 8.21 9.25 -21.98
CA ALA A 196 8.89 10.53 -21.86
C ALA A 196 9.46 10.71 -20.45
N ARG A 197 8.67 10.41 -19.41
CA ARG A 197 9.16 10.49 -18.02
C ARG A 197 10.20 9.42 -17.71
N TYR A 198 10.07 8.22 -18.27
CA TYR A 198 11.06 7.15 -18.12
C TYR A 198 12.43 7.53 -18.69
N ALA A 199 12.44 8.13 -19.89
CA ALA A 199 13.65 8.57 -20.58
C ALA A 199 14.42 9.68 -19.81
N LEU A 200 13.77 10.41 -18.90
CA LEU A 200 14.46 11.36 -18.02
C LEU A 200 15.35 10.69 -16.98
N MET A 201 15.14 9.39 -16.71
CA MET A 201 15.87 8.65 -15.69
C MET A 201 16.98 7.79 -16.29
N THR A 202 16.78 7.25 -17.49
CA THR A 202 17.70 6.31 -18.13
C THR A 202 17.54 6.28 -19.65
N ASP A 203 18.62 5.96 -20.37
CA ASP A 203 18.60 5.77 -21.82
C ASP A 203 18.00 4.42 -22.25
N LYS A 204 17.70 3.52 -21.30
CA LYS A 204 17.06 2.23 -21.59
C LYS A 204 15.61 2.46 -22.04
N PRO A 205 15.10 1.70 -23.02
CA PRO A 205 13.68 1.76 -23.35
C PRO A 205 12.84 1.24 -22.19
N ARG A 206 11.68 1.86 -21.97
CA ARG A 206 10.74 1.44 -20.94
C ARG A 206 10.24 0.02 -21.23
N PRO A 207 10.24 -0.89 -20.24
CA PRO A 207 9.67 -2.21 -20.42
C PRO A 207 8.14 -2.14 -20.52
N ASP A 208 7.56 -2.93 -21.41
CA ASP A 208 6.12 -3.16 -21.48
C ASP A 208 5.66 -3.92 -20.21
N LEU A 209 4.82 -3.27 -19.40
CA LEU A 209 4.34 -3.83 -18.14
C LEU A 209 3.49 -5.08 -18.35
N LEU A 210 2.58 -5.09 -19.33
CA LEU A 210 1.69 -6.23 -19.55
C LEU A 210 2.47 -7.46 -19.97
N LYS A 211 3.42 -7.29 -20.89
CA LYS A 211 4.33 -8.35 -21.34
C LYS A 211 5.22 -8.86 -20.21
N ALA A 212 5.73 -7.97 -19.35
CA ALA A 212 6.55 -8.35 -18.20
C ALA A 212 5.79 -9.15 -17.14
N HIS A 213 4.47 -9.00 -17.08
CA HIS A 213 3.60 -9.62 -16.08
C HIS A 213 2.63 -10.67 -16.64
N ARG A 214 2.80 -11.10 -17.89
CA ARG A 214 1.95 -12.12 -18.55
C ARG A 214 1.81 -13.45 -17.80
N TRP A 215 2.63 -13.70 -16.79
CA TRP A 215 2.56 -14.86 -15.91
C TRP A 215 1.42 -14.76 -14.89
N GLN A 216 0.93 -13.55 -14.60
CA GLN A 216 -0.22 -13.32 -13.72
C GLN A 216 -1.53 -13.55 -14.48
N PRO A 217 -2.49 -14.28 -13.90
CA PRO A 217 -3.86 -14.27 -14.39
C PRO A 217 -4.45 -12.86 -14.26
N ASN A 218 -4.97 -12.29 -15.35
CA ASN A 218 -5.62 -10.96 -15.38
C ASN A 218 -4.79 -9.86 -14.66
N PRO A 219 -3.59 -9.52 -15.16
CA PRO A 219 -2.64 -8.64 -14.47
C PRO A 219 -3.24 -7.29 -14.08
N GLU A 220 -4.08 -6.70 -14.92
CA GLU A 220 -4.72 -5.41 -14.63
C GLU A 220 -5.66 -5.47 -13.42
N MET A 221 -6.46 -6.54 -13.30
CA MET A 221 -7.31 -6.74 -12.12
C MET A 221 -6.46 -6.99 -10.87
N HIS A 222 -5.33 -7.68 -11.02
CA HIS A 222 -4.40 -7.91 -9.92
C HIS A 222 -3.83 -6.56 -9.43
N TRP A 223 -3.33 -5.70 -10.32
CA TRP A 223 -2.78 -4.39 -9.95
C TRP A 223 -3.81 -3.38 -9.44
N ALA A 224 -5.09 -3.59 -9.74
CA ALA A 224 -6.17 -2.82 -9.13
C ALA A 224 -6.40 -3.21 -7.65
N ALA A 225 -6.02 -4.43 -7.27
CA ALA A 225 -6.26 -4.99 -5.93
C ALA A 225 -4.99 -5.07 -5.05
N VAL A 226 -3.80 -5.16 -5.65
CA VAL A 226 -2.51 -5.26 -4.92
C VAL A 226 -1.52 -4.20 -5.38
N ARG A 227 -0.57 -3.83 -4.51
CA ARG A 227 0.46 -2.85 -4.86
C ARG A 227 1.61 -3.51 -5.60
N CYS A 228 2.27 -2.77 -6.50
CA CYS A 228 3.51 -3.20 -7.14
C CYS A 228 4.56 -3.60 -6.10
N ILE A 229 4.67 -2.81 -5.02
CA ILE A 229 5.61 -3.07 -3.91
C ILE A 229 5.27 -4.35 -3.13
N ASP A 230 4.02 -4.84 -3.16
CA ASP A 230 3.66 -6.09 -2.48
C ASP A 230 4.32 -7.30 -3.15
N CYS A 231 4.68 -7.21 -4.43
CA CYS A 231 5.47 -8.23 -5.13
C CYS A 231 6.94 -7.85 -5.27
N HIS A 232 7.24 -6.56 -5.46
CA HIS A 232 8.58 -6.05 -5.79
C HIS A 232 9.44 -5.67 -4.59
N THR A 233 9.06 -6.05 -3.37
CA THR A 233 9.87 -5.79 -2.17
C THR A 233 9.98 -7.03 -1.29
N PRO A 234 11.11 -7.22 -0.58
CA PRO A 234 11.23 -8.31 0.38
C PRO A 234 10.21 -8.14 1.52
N GLU A 235 9.79 -9.25 2.11
CA GLU A 235 8.93 -9.17 3.30
C GLU A 235 9.73 -8.61 4.46
N LYS A 236 9.12 -7.70 5.21
CA LYS A 236 9.74 -7.03 6.34
C LYS A 236 8.78 -7.05 7.52
N THR A 237 9.30 -7.44 8.67
CA THR A 237 8.59 -7.35 9.94
C THR A 237 8.64 -5.91 10.47
N GLY A 238 7.58 -5.46 11.15
CA GLY A 238 7.47 -4.11 11.70
C GLY A 238 6.67 -3.15 10.82
N ALA A 239 6.48 -1.91 11.30
CA ALA A 239 5.43 -0.96 10.89
C ALA A 239 5.46 -0.46 9.43
N GLN A 240 6.59 -0.57 8.73
CA GLN A 240 6.78 0.07 7.42
C GLN A 240 7.17 -0.96 6.34
N PRO A 241 6.63 -0.84 5.11
CA PRO A 241 7.09 -1.63 3.96
C PRO A 241 8.59 -1.43 3.68
N SER A 242 9.22 -2.40 3.04
CA SER A 242 10.59 -2.26 2.58
C SER A 242 10.66 -1.27 1.41
N HIS A 243 11.69 -0.43 1.40
CA HIS A 243 12.02 0.47 0.29
C HIS A 243 13.06 -0.13 -0.68
N GLU A 244 13.41 -1.41 -0.48
CA GLU A 244 14.32 -2.14 -1.37
C GLU A 244 13.52 -2.73 -2.54
N ILE A 245 13.31 -1.91 -3.58
CA ILE A 245 12.67 -2.37 -4.82
C ILE A 245 13.57 -3.39 -5.53
N LEU A 246 13.05 -4.60 -5.70
CA LEU A 246 13.71 -5.74 -6.30
C LEU A 246 13.46 -5.83 -7.82
N PRO A 247 14.40 -6.40 -8.59
CA PRO A 247 14.21 -6.62 -10.01
C PRO A 247 13.15 -7.71 -10.28
N LYS A 248 12.63 -7.76 -11.51
CA LYS A 248 11.51 -8.61 -11.91
C LYS A 248 11.68 -10.10 -11.62
N ASP A 249 12.92 -10.60 -11.63
CA ASP A 249 13.29 -11.99 -11.37
C ASP A 249 13.22 -12.37 -9.89
N LYS A 250 13.21 -11.38 -8.99
CA LYS A 250 13.10 -11.56 -7.54
C LYS A 250 11.76 -11.14 -6.96
N ALA A 251 10.82 -10.73 -7.82
CA ALA A 251 9.47 -10.40 -7.38
C ALA A 251 8.74 -11.66 -6.88
N ALA A 252 7.83 -11.52 -5.91
CA ALA A 252 6.97 -12.62 -5.48
C ALA A 252 6.06 -13.07 -6.64
N ARG A 253 6.10 -14.38 -6.95
CA ARG A 253 5.37 -14.98 -8.08
C ARG A 253 4.50 -16.16 -7.70
N LEU A 254 4.66 -16.72 -6.51
CA LEU A 254 3.91 -17.88 -6.10
C LEU A 254 2.54 -17.43 -5.60
N CYS A 255 1.48 -17.95 -6.22
CA CYS A 255 0.11 -17.59 -5.88
C CYS A 255 -0.17 -17.82 -4.38
N VAL A 256 0.39 -18.88 -3.81
CA VAL A 256 0.20 -19.28 -2.41
C VAL A 256 0.76 -18.29 -1.39
N ASP A 257 1.71 -17.43 -1.78
CA ASP A 257 2.24 -16.38 -0.90
C ASP A 257 1.15 -15.37 -0.54
N CYS A 258 0.20 -15.15 -1.47
CA CYS A 258 -0.92 -14.21 -1.30
C CYS A 258 -2.27 -14.90 -1.13
N HIS A 259 -2.44 -16.14 -1.61
CA HIS A 259 -3.70 -16.90 -1.61
C HIS A 259 -3.77 -17.99 -0.53
N SER A 260 -2.99 -17.87 0.55
CA SER A 260 -3.03 -18.78 1.71
C SER A 260 -3.58 -18.08 2.96
N THR A 261 -3.94 -18.86 3.98
CA THR A 261 -4.47 -18.31 5.24
C THR A 261 -3.49 -17.40 5.97
N ASN A 262 -2.18 -17.66 5.82
CA ASN A 262 -1.08 -16.83 6.34
C ASN A 262 -0.41 -16.06 5.19
N ALA A 263 -1.22 -15.40 4.36
CA ALA A 263 -0.72 -14.65 3.21
C ALA A 263 0.11 -13.43 3.65
N SER A 264 1.16 -13.13 2.89
CA SER A 264 1.95 -11.90 3.02
C SER A 264 1.10 -10.63 2.81
N LEU A 265 -0.05 -10.76 2.15
CA LEU A 265 -0.99 -9.66 1.94
C LEU A 265 -1.52 -9.08 3.26
N LEU A 266 -1.63 -9.91 4.30
CA LEU A 266 -2.02 -9.50 5.65
C LEU A 266 -0.94 -8.58 6.26
N THR A 267 0.31 -9.01 6.25
CA THR A 267 1.42 -8.26 6.84
C THR A 267 1.82 -7.04 6.02
N ARG A 268 1.35 -6.95 4.76
CA ARG A 268 1.68 -5.87 3.81
C ARG A 268 0.53 -4.88 3.59
N LEU A 269 -0.51 -5.26 2.84
CA LEU A 269 -1.57 -4.33 2.39
C LEU A 269 -2.58 -4.07 3.50
N TYR A 270 -3.10 -5.13 4.12
CA TYR A 270 -4.14 -5.06 5.15
C TYR A 270 -3.60 -4.79 6.56
N ARG A 271 -2.31 -4.53 6.71
CA ARG A 271 -1.63 -4.43 8.01
C ARG A 271 -2.22 -3.42 9.00
N HIS A 272 -2.93 -2.41 8.50
CA HIS A 272 -3.53 -1.33 9.28
C HIS A 272 -4.91 -1.70 9.83
N GLU A 273 -5.46 -2.83 9.37
CA GLU A 273 -6.82 -3.30 9.64
C GLU A 273 -6.82 -4.63 10.42
N ILE A 274 -5.65 -5.21 10.66
CA ILE A 274 -5.52 -6.47 11.39
C ILE A 274 -5.61 -6.19 12.89
N GLY A 275 -6.76 -6.51 13.47
CA GLY A 275 -6.92 -6.73 14.91
C GLY A 275 -6.45 -8.13 15.35
N GLU A 276 -6.40 -8.37 16.66
CA GLU A 276 -5.97 -9.66 17.24
C GLU A 276 -6.86 -10.85 16.83
N GLN A 277 -8.15 -10.60 16.54
CA GLN A 277 -9.10 -11.65 16.13
C GLN A 277 -9.08 -11.88 14.61
N ARG A 278 -8.33 -12.90 14.18
CA ARG A 278 -8.25 -13.35 12.77
C ARG A 278 -9.49 -14.11 12.27
N VAL A 279 -10.38 -14.52 13.16
CA VAL A 279 -11.59 -15.28 12.83
C VAL A 279 -12.80 -14.57 13.40
N ASN A 280 -13.82 -14.32 12.57
CA ASN A 280 -15.06 -13.71 13.04
C ASN A 280 -16.01 -14.74 13.68
N ALA A 281 -17.08 -14.27 14.31
CA ALA A 281 -18.10 -15.13 14.91
C ALA A 281 -18.78 -16.10 13.91
N ALA A 282 -18.78 -15.75 12.62
CA ALA A 282 -19.30 -16.61 11.55
C ALA A 282 -18.29 -17.67 11.05
N GLY A 283 -17.09 -17.73 11.64
CA GLY A 283 -16.06 -18.71 11.33
C GLY A 283 -15.20 -18.39 10.11
N PHE A 284 -15.29 -17.19 9.54
CA PHE A 284 -14.41 -16.77 8.45
C PHE A 284 -13.04 -16.34 8.98
N ILE A 285 -12.01 -16.96 8.43
CA ILE A 285 -10.61 -16.56 8.61
C ILE A 285 -10.37 -15.29 7.78
N ASN A 286 -9.58 -14.36 8.31
CA ASN A 286 -9.25 -13.07 7.67
C ASN A 286 -10.50 -12.31 7.22
N ALA A 287 -11.53 -12.30 8.06
CA ALA A 287 -12.86 -11.77 7.72
C ALA A 287 -12.84 -10.30 7.26
N TYR A 288 -11.84 -9.52 7.66
CA TYR A 288 -11.66 -8.17 7.16
C TYR A 288 -11.48 -8.14 5.62
N ILE A 289 -10.60 -9.00 5.09
CA ILE A 289 -10.35 -9.09 3.64
C ILE A 289 -11.65 -9.40 2.90
N LEU A 290 -12.50 -10.26 3.46
CA LEU A 290 -13.79 -10.64 2.87
C LEU A 290 -14.73 -9.44 2.63
N THR A 291 -14.61 -8.37 3.42
CA THR A 291 -15.41 -7.15 3.22
C THR A 291 -14.98 -6.35 1.99
N GLN A 292 -13.76 -6.61 1.48
CA GLN A 292 -13.13 -5.89 0.38
C GLN A 292 -13.03 -6.75 -0.88
N ALA A 293 -12.67 -8.02 -0.71
CA ALA A 293 -12.57 -9.01 -1.78
C ALA A 293 -12.68 -10.44 -1.23
N TYR A 294 -13.38 -11.32 -1.95
CA TYR A 294 -13.26 -12.75 -1.71
C TYR A 294 -11.98 -13.28 -2.36
N VAL A 295 -11.04 -13.74 -1.52
CA VAL A 295 -9.76 -14.27 -1.99
C VAL A 295 -9.68 -15.75 -1.62
N VAL A 296 -9.70 -16.60 -2.66
CA VAL A 296 -9.65 -18.06 -2.50
C VAL A 296 -8.45 -18.45 -1.65
N GLY A 297 -8.69 -19.29 -0.65
CA GLY A 297 -7.69 -19.78 0.31
C GLY A 297 -7.46 -18.86 1.52
N VAL A 298 -7.48 -17.54 1.33
CA VAL A 298 -7.25 -16.55 2.40
C VAL A 298 -8.47 -16.40 3.30
N THR A 299 -9.66 -16.33 2.71
CA THR A 299 -10.93 -16.05 3.40
C THR A 299 -11.80 -17.31 3.54
N ARG A 300 -11.23 -18.41 4.03
CA ARG A 300 -11.93 -19.69 4.24
C ARG A 300 -12.83 -19.65 5.48
N ASN A 301 -13.88 -20.48 5.47
CA ASN A 301 -14.74 -20.68 6.63
C ASN A 301 -14.32 -21.96 7.37
N GLN A 302 -13.81 -21.80 8.59
CA GLN A 302 -13.29 -22.91 9.40
C GLN A 302 -14.36 -23.94 9.74
N TYR A 303 -15.63 -23.55 9.87
CA TYR A 303 -16.71 -24.48 10.18
C TYR A 303 -17.02 -25.37 8.98
N LEU A 304 -17.02 -24.81 7.77
CA LEU A 304 -17.17 -25.58 6.54
C LEU A 304 -15.99 -26.53 6.32
N ASP A 305 -14.78 -26.10 6.69
CA ASP A 305 -13.59 -26.96 6.66
C ASP A 305 -13.76 -28.18 7.57
N TRP A 306 -14.14 -27.95 8.83
CA TRP A 306 -14.41 -29.04 9.78
C TRP A 306 -15.57 -29.94 9.34
N ALA A 307 -16.67 -29.36 8.86
CA ALA A 307 -17.81 -30.12 8.37
C ALA A 307 -17.42 -31.03 7.19
N SER A 308 -16.59 -30.52 6.28
CA SER A 308 -16.08 -31.30 5.13
C SER A 308 -15.19 -32.47 5.57
N LEU A 309 -14.33 -32.25 6.57
CA LEU A 309 -13.49 -33.31 7.15
C LEU A 309 -14.32 -34.37 7.88
N ILE A 310 -15.32 -33.96 8.66
CA ILE A 310 -16.23 -34.89 9.35
C ILE A 310 -17.00 -35.73 8.32
N LEU A 311 -17.53 -35.10 7.28
CA LEU A 311 -18.24 -35.80 6.20
C LEU A 311 -17.35 -36.83 5.52
N LEU A 312 -16.09 -36.47 5.21
CA LEU A 312 -15.11 -37.40 4.63
C LEU A 312 -14.87 -38.62 5.54
N VAL A 313 -14.68 -38.40 6.84
CA VAL A 313 -14.49 -39.49 7.82
C VAL A 313 -15.73 -40.38 7.90
N VAL A 314 -16.94 -39.80 7.87
CA VAL A 314 -18.20 -40.55 7.86
C VAL A 314 -18.33 -41.41 6.60
N VAL A 315 -18.00 -40.88 5.42
CA VAL A 315 -18.04 -41.63 4.16
C VAL A 315 -17.04 -42.78 4.17
N ILE A 316 -15.79 -42.53 4.57
CA ILE A 316 -14.75 -43.56 4.68
C ILE A 316 -15.18 -44.64 5.68
N GLY A 317 -15.69 -44.23 6.85
CA GLY A 317 -16.21 -45.14 7.87
C GLY A 317 -17.38 -45.99 7.38
N GLY A 318 -18.30 -45.41 6.61
CA GLY A 318 -19.43 -46.11 6.00
C GLY A 318 -18.99 -47.16 4.99
N LEU A 319 -18.03 -46.82 4.11
CA LEU A 319 -17.46 -47.75 3.13
C LEU A 319 -16.69 -48.88 3.81
N ALA A 320 -15.86 -48.57 4.81
CA ALA A 320 -15.12 -49.56 5.59
C ALA A 320 -16.06 -50.49 6.38
N GLY A 321 -17.09 -49.93 7.00
CA GLY A 321 -18.13 -50.70 7.69
C GLY A 321 -18.89 -51.63 6.74
N HIS A 322 -19.28 -51.13 5.55
CA HIS A 322 -19.89 -51.96 4.53
C HIS A 322 -18.96 -53.08 4.05
N GLY A 323 -17.68 -52.77 3.83
CA GLY A 323 -16.65 -53.75 3.47
C GLY A 323 -16.46 -54.83 4.54
N LEU A 324 -16.41 -54.43 5.82
CA LEU A 324 -16.29 -55.35 6.95
C LEU A 324 -17.51 -56.26 7.07
N LEU A 325 -18.72 -55.73 6.93
CA LEU A 325 -19.95 -56.53 6.94
C LEU A 325 -19.95 -57.56 5.81
N ARG A 326 -19.51 -57.18 4.61
CA ARG A 326 -19.34 -58.12 3.50
C ARG A 326 -18.32 -59.21 3.81
N TYR A 327 -17.18 -58.84 4.40
CA TYR A 327 -16.12 -59.77 4.76
C TYR A 327 -16.56 -60.77 5.83
N VAL A 328 -17.13 -60.29 6.94
CA VAL A 328 -17.67 -61.13 8.01
C VAL A 328 -18.80 -62.03 7.48
N GLY A 329 -19.71 -61.49 6.67
CA GLY A 329 -20.78 -62.27 6.04
C GLY A 329 -20.27 -63.32 5.05
N HIS A 330 -19.09 -63.15 4.45
CA HIS A 330 -18.44 -64.18 3.65
C HIS A 330 -17.86 -65.29 4.54
N LEU A 331 -17.12 -64.94 5.60
CA LEU A 331 -16.53 -65.89 6.55
C LEU A 331 -17.61 -66.76 7.23
N ALA A 332 -18.71 -66.14 7.67
CA ALA A 332 -19.83 -66.84 8.30
C ALA A 332 -20.52 -67.85 7.36
N ARG A 333 -20.55 -67.58 6.04
CA ARG A 333 -21.07 -68.53 5.05
C ARG A 333 -20.11 -69.66 4.75
N LYS A 334 -18.80 -69.40 4.78
CA LYS A 334 -17.75 -70.42 4.54
C LYS A 334 -17.69 -71.46 5.67
N GLY A 335 -17.91 -71.06 6.92
CA GLY A 335 -17.95 -71.98 8.07
C GLY A 335 -19.26 -72.77 8.27
N ARG A 336 -20.27 -72.54 7.42
CA ARG A 336 -21.56 -73.28 7.41
C ARG A 336 -21.64 -74.37 6.34
N LYS A 337 -20.57 -74.56 5.56
CA LYS A 337 -20.38 -75.71 4.66
C LYS A 337 -19.36 -76.65 5.30
#